data_AF-A0A7S4H070-F1
#
_entry.id   AF-A0A7S4H070-F1
#
_cell.length_a   1.000
_cell.length_b   1.000
_cell.length_c   1.000
_cell.angle_alpha   90.00
_cell.angle_beta   90.00
_cell.angle_gamma   90.00
#
_symmetry.space_group_name_H-M   'P 1'
#
loop_
_entity.id
_entity.type
_entity.pdbx_description
1 polymer ?
#
loop_
_entity_poly.entity_id
_entity_poly.type
_entity_poly.pdbx_seq_one_letter_code
_entity_poly.pdbx_strand_id
1 'polypeptide(L)' 'MLLSGCHSRSPSINVLGAYFPDWLFCITGGCLTTVVVYMILTAKKKAEWLTPYILTYPLLIALFSMGYWAIFFN' A
#
# COMPACT_ATOMS: atom_id res chain seq x y z
N MET A 1 26.55 -6.19 -9.16
CA MET A 1 25.42 -5.26 -8.86
C MET A 1 24.13 -6.06 -8.89
N LEU A 2 23.74 -6.70 -7.78
CA LEU A 2 22.53 -7.56 -7.73
C LEU A 2 21.80 -7.50 -6.38
N LEU A 3 22.19 -6.60 -5.49
CA LEU A 3 21.44 -6.29 -4.26
C LEU A 3 21.21 -4.78 -4.18
N SER A 4 20.28 -4.26 -4.97
CA SER A 4 19.72 -2.91 -4.75
C SER A 4 18.94 -2.80 -3.43
N GLY A 5 18.76 -3.92 -2.70
CA GLY A 5 17.98 -3.98 -1.46
C GLY A 5 18.72 -3.57 -0.18
N CYS A 6 20.04 -3.47 -0.19
CA CYS A 6 20.81 -2.94 0.95
C CYS A 6 21.55 -1.67 0.52
N HIS A 7 20.82 -0.56 0.39
CA HIS A 7 21.41 0.75 0.10
C HIS A 7 22.09 1.30 1.38
N SER A 8 23.19 0.65 1.76
CA SER A 8 24.30 1.07 2.62
C SER A 8 24.12 1.79 3.96
N ARG A 9 22.94 2.20 4.45
CA ARG A 9 22.67 2.57 5.87
C ARG A 9 21.25 3.16 6.00
N SER A 10 20.40 2.55 6.81
CA SER A 10 19.34 3.32 7.46
C SER A 10 19.03 2.74 8.83
N PRO A 11 19.64 3.26 9.92
CA PRO A 11 19.08 3.08 11.24
C PRO A 11 17.87 4.03 11.34
N SER A 12 16.67 3.52 11.05
CA SER A 12 15.41 4.25 11.18
C SER A 12 14.74 3.90 12.51
N ILE A 13 14.85 4.80 13.50
CA ILE A 13 14.10 4.70 14.75
C ILE A 13 13.15 5.89 14.77
N ASN A 14 11.85 5.62 14.76
CA ASN A 14 10.88 6.65 15.01
C ASN A 14 9.64 6.13 15.73
N VAL A 15 9.63 6.40 17.03
CA VAL A 15 8.64 5.97 18.00
C VAL A 15 7.66 7.12 18.23
N LEU A 16 6.37 6.85 18.11
CA LEU A 16 5.29 7.83 18.30
C LEU A 16 5.31 9.04 17.35
N GLY A 17 5.78 8.89 16.09
CA GLY A 17 5.36 9.84 15.05
C GLY A 17 6.11 9.91 13.72
N ALA A 18 7.21 9.21 13.49
CA ALA A 18 8.21 9.84 12.64
C ALA A 18 8.55 9.12 11.33
N TYR A 19 7.57 9.21 10.43
CA TYR A 19 7.72 9.92 9.14
C TYR A 19 6.32 10.38 8.69
N PHE A 20 5.57 10.99 9.61
CA PHE A 20 4.33 11.69 9.26
C PHE A 20 4.68 12.85 8.31
N PRO A 21 4.07 12.98 7.11
CA PRO A 21 2.82 12.36 6.67
C PRO A 21 2.97 11.18 5.66
N ASP A 22 4.17 10.72 5.31
CA ASP A 22 4.41 9.88 4.13
C ASP A 22 3.70 8.51 4.20
N TRP A 23 3.86 7.78 5.30
CA TRP A 23 3.23 6.46 5.49
C TRP A 23 1.71 6.58 5.61
N LEU A 24 1.20 7.64 6.26
CA LEU A 24 -0.23 7.90 6.38
C LEU A 24 -0.82 8.28 5.02
N PHE A 25 -0.11 9.09 4.24
CA PHE A 25 -0.46 9.42 2.86
C PHE A 25 -0.51 8.16 2.00
N CYS A 26 0.50 7.29 2.08
CA CYS A 26 0.56 6.04 1.32
C CYS A 26 -0.58 5.08 1.69
N ILE A 27 -0.86 4.88 3.00
CA ILE A 27 -1.97 4.02 3.45
C ILE A 27 -3.32 4.61 3.06
N THR A 28 -3.50 5.92 3.24
CA THR A 28 -4.76 6.60 2.86
C THR A 28 -5.00 6.46 1.36
N GLY A 29 -3.97 6.70 0.54
CA GLY A 29 -4.02 6.46 -0.90
C GLY A 29 -4.33 4.99 -1.22
N GLY A 30 -3.67 4.05 -0.54
CA GLY A 30 -3.90 2.61 -0.72
C GLY A 30 -5.33 2.18 -0.40
N CYS A 31 -5.92 2.73 0.67
CA CYS A 31 -7.33 2.54 1.02
C CYS A 31 -8.27 3.11 -0.05
N LEU A 32 -8.07 4.37 -0.45
CA LEU A 32 -8.90 5.03 -1.47
C LEU A 32 -8.88 4.26 -2.79
N THR A 33 -7.71 3.82 -3.23
CA THR A 33 -7.55 3.06 -4.48
C THR A 33 -8.16 1.67 -4.36
N THR A 34 -8.06 1.01 -3.21
CA THR A 34 -8.74 -0.27 -2.95
C THR A 34 -10.26 -0.11 -3.00
N VAL A 35 -10.80 1.00 -2.48
CA VAL A 35 -12.24 1.31 -2.58
C VAL A 35 -12.64 1.53 -4.04
N VAL A 36 -11.84 2.24 -4.84
CA VAL A 36 -12.08 2.40 -6.28
C VAL A 36 -12.09 1.05 -7.00
N VAL A 37 -11.12 0.17 -6.72
CA VAL A 37 -11.08 -1.20 -7.26
C VAL A 37 -12.34 -1.99 -6.87
N TYR A 38 -12.75 -1.91 -5.60
CA TYR A 38 -13.99 -2.54 -5.13
C TYR A 38 -15.22 -2.03 -5.88
N MET A 39 -15.35 -0.72 -6.04
CA MET A 39 -16.47 -0.11 -6.78
C MET A 39 -16.50 -0.58 -8.24
N ILE A 40 -15.35 -0.61 -8.91
CA ILE A 40 -15.24 -1.08 -10.30
C ILE A 40 -15.63 -2.55 -10.40
N LEU A 41 -15.09 -3.42 -9.55
CA LEU A 41 -15.38 -4.86 -9.58
C LEU A 41 -16.85 -5.14 -9.25
N THR A 42 -17.41 -4.42 -8.29
CA THR A 42 -18.84 -4.55 -7.93
C THR A 42 -19.73 -4.08 -9.07
N ALA A 43 -19.43 -2.95 -9.71
CA ALA A 43 -20.15 -2.48 -10.90
C ALA A 43 -20.08 -3.49 -12.06
N LYS A 44 -18.99 -4.25 -12.17
CA LYS A 44 -18.80 -5.32 -13.16
C LYS A 44 -19.38 -6.68 -12.71
N LYS A 45 -20.02 -6.77 -11.55
CA LYS A 45 -20.51 -8.02 -10.94
C LYS A 45 -19.40 -9.07 -10.72
N LYS A 46 -18.20 -8.61 -10.40
CA LYS A 46 -16.99 -9.41 -10.12
C LYS A 46 -16.51 -9.29 -8.68
N ALA A 47 -17.37 -8.88 -7.76
CA ALA A 47 -17.04 -8.76 -6.34
C ALA A 47 -16.55 -10.10 -5.73
N GLU A 48 -16.98 -11.24 -6.29
CA GLU A 48 -16.54 -12.58 -5.87
C GLU A 48 -15.01 -12.78 -5.96
N TRP A 49 -14.33 -12.06 -6.86
CA TRP A 49 -12.87 -12.11 -7.03
C TRP A 49 -12.11 -11.58 -5.80
N LEU A 50 -12.80 -10.82 -4.95
CA LEU A 50 -12.23 -10.31 -3.71
C LEU A 50 -12.40 -11.30 -2.55
N THR A 51 -12.98 -12.49 -2.76
CA THR A 51 -13.07 -13.51 -1.71
C THR A 51 -11.76 -14.32 -1.64
N PRO A 52 -11.16 -14.53 -0.46
CA PRO A 52 -11.61 -14.14 0.88
C PRO A 52 -11.28 -12.68 1.22
N TYR A 53 -12.31 -11.90 1.58
CA TYR A 53 -12.21 -10.46 1.85
C TYR A 53 -11.21 -10.10 2.95
N ILE A 54 -11.07 -10.97 3.95
CA ILE A 54 -10.15 -10.77 5.07
C ILE A 54 -8.68 -10.74 4.62
N LEU A 55 -8.36 -11.31 3.46
CA LEU A 55 -7.01 -11.36 2.93
C LEU A 55 -6.83 -10.37 1.76
N THR A 56 -7.78 -10.31 0.84
CA THR A 56 -7.66 -9.50 -0.37
C THR A 56 -7.61 -8.00 -0.08
N TYR A 57 -8.45 -7.48 0.82
CA TYR A 57 -8.43 -6.06 1.17
C TYR A 57 -7.10 -5.61 1.80
N PRO A 58 -6.57 -6.24 2.87
CA PRO A 58 -5.30 -5.82 3.43
C PRO A 58 -4.13 -6.01 2.45
N LEU A 59 -4.15 -7.04 1.59
CA LEU A 59 -3.13 -7.22 0.56
C LEU A 59 -3.16 -6.13 -0.50
N LEU A 60 -4.34 -5.73 -0.98
CA LEU A 60 -4.48 -4.63 -1.95
C LEU A 60 -4.05 -3.30 -1.33
N ILE A 61 -4.46 -3.02 -0.10
CA ILE A 61 -4.05 -1.81 0.62
C ILE A 61 -2.52 -1.79 0.77
N ALA A 62 -1.91 -2.90 1.19
CA ALA A 62 -0.46 -3.01 1.32
C ALA A 62 0.24 -2.81 -0.04
N LEU A 63 -0.22 -3.49 -1.08
CA LEU A 63 0.34 -3.38 -2.44
C LEU A 63 0.31 -1.93 -2.94
N PHE A 64 -0.83 -1.25 -2.85
CA PHE A 64 -0.94 0.14 -3.28
C PHE A 64 -0.14 1.08 -2.40
N SER A 65 -0.12 0.88 -1.08
CA SER A 65 0.67 1.70 -0.16
C SER A 65 2.17 1.61 -0.48
N MET A 66 2.68 0.41 -0.72
CA MET A 66 4.07 0.18 -1.10
C MET A 66 4.38 0.75 -2.49
N GLY A 67 3.45 0.62 -3.43
CA GLY A 67 3.55 1.23 -4.76
C GLY A 67 3.63 2.76 -4.69
N TYR A 68 2.76 3.40 -3.91
CA TYR A 68 2.81 4.84 -3.68
C TYR A 68 4.11 5.26 -3.01
N TRP A 69 4.58 4.50 -2.01
CA TRP A 69 5.84 4.79 -1.39
C TRP A 69 7.01 4.75 -2.39
N ALA A 70 7.07 3.70 -3.21
CA ALA A 70 8.11 3.54 -4.23
C ALA A 70 8.06 4.59 -5.35
N ILE A 71 6.87 5.13 -5.69
CA ILE A 71 6.72 6.16 -6.73
C ILE A 71 7.08 7.55 -6.22
N PHE A 72 6.72 7.87 -4.97
CA PHE A 72 6.86 9.23 -4.44
C PHE A 72 8.11 9.46 -3.59
N PHE A 73 8.73 8.41 -3.04
CA PHE A 73 9.78 8.53 -2.01
C PHE A 73 11.06 7.74 -2.28
N ASN A 74 11.19 7.07 -3.44
CA ASN A 74 12.37 6.32 -3.85
C ASN A 74 12.86 6.75 -5.24
#